data_AF-A0A0P1A7S5-F1
#
_entry.id   AF-A0A0P1A7S5-F1
#
_cell.length_a   1.000
_cell.length_b   1.000
_cell.length_c   1.000
_cell.angle_alpha   90.00
_cell.angle_beta   90.00
_cell.angle_gamma   90.00
#
_symmetry.space_group_name_H-M   'P 1'
#
loop_
_entity.id
_entity.type
_entity.pdbx_description
1 polymer ?
#
loop_
_entity_poly.entity_id
_entity_poly.type
_entity_poly.pdbx_seq_one_letter_code
_entity_poly.pdbx_strand_id
1 'polypeptide(L)'
;MASYRPLLLLLTATNVLSALAHSVAAANLPPSDSSPSLRHQTNAMCLKFASICDFVAQNCNTQVKARPWLATLPIADDSSKCAESFSLFHQHNKTLVICMREFPPESKEMTQALVFLKFYSAWQQQNTCKLFHATEARAAAECSFNALRPWTQTTLSMYCHDVFTMYKNSRHKLDVLCERTSNSDTFWEGYVDFIGSKTCKHYYDIIREAREQGCGNTNMALHGTRCQQMFEWYSNHKDVVETDCFEVRASKPFYHGFYLWKKQQH
;
A
#
# COMPACT_ATOMS: atom_id res chain seq x y z
N MET A 1 -34.96 24.81 5.48
CA MET A 1 -33.68 24.98 6.22
C MET A 1 -32.61 24.16 5.53
N ALA A 2 -31.40 24.71 5.50
CA ALA A 2 -30.42 24.59 4.42
C ALA A 2 -29.78 23.20 4.21
N SER A 3 -29.50 22.96 2.93
CA SER A 3 -28.72 21.89 2.33
C SER A 3 -27.24 22.05 2.65
N TYR A 4 -26.60 21.02 3.22
CA TYR A 4 -25.15 20.91 3.37
C TYR A 4 -24.67 19.53 2.89
N ARG A 5 -24.75 19.31 1.57
CA ARG A 5 -24.01 18.24 0.86
C ARG A 5 -23.61 18.76 -0.52
N PRO A 6 -22.65 19.69 -0.58
CA PRO A 6 -21.51 19.50 -1.48
C PRO A 6 -20.26 20.22 -0.96
N LEU A 7 -19.48 19.59 -0.06
CA LEU A 7 -18.14 20.12 0.29
C LEU A 7 -17.06 19.04 0.48
N LEU A 8 -17.42 17.75 0.43
CA LEU A 8 -16.47 16.64 0.53
C LEU A 8 -15.93 16.12 -0.81
N LEU A 9 -16.45 16.60 -1.94
CA LEU A 9 -15.94 16.25 -3.29
C LEU A 9 -14.81 17.17 -3.77
N LEU A 10 -14.47 18.21 -3.02
CA LEU A 10 -13.37 19.15 -3.34
C LEU A 10 -12.04 18.84 -2.65
N LEU A 11 -12.00 17.88 -1.71
CA LEU A 11 -10.79 17.54 -0.95
C LEU A 11 -10.00 16.34 -1.49
N THR A 12 -10.53 15.62 -2.48
CA THR A 12 -9.79 14.53 -3.16
C THR A 12 -9.08 14.98 -4.43
N ALA A 13 -9.42 16.15 -4.98
CA ALA A 13 -8.71 16.75 -6.11
C ALA A 13 -7.38 17.41 -5.69
N THR A 14 -7.24 17.87 -4.45
CA THR A 14 -6.06 18.60 -3.98
C THR A 14 -4.89 17.69 -3.60
N ASN A 15 -5.14 16.46 -3.15
CA ASN A 15 -4.06 15.54 -2.75
C ASN A 15 -3.35 14.87 -3.95
N VAL A 16 -4.03 14.71 -5.09
CA VAL A 16 -3.40 14.26 -6.34
C VAL A 16 -2.53 15.38 -6.93
N LEU A 17 -2.99 16.64 -6.83
CA LEU A 17 -2.19 17.81 -7.22
C LEU A 17 -0.98 18.03 -6.32
N SER A 18 -1.04 17.73 -5.02
CA SER A 18 0.11 17.85 -4.11
C SER A 18 1.21 16.83 -4.36
N ALA A 19 0.88 15.59 -4.77
CA ALA A 19 1.89 14.61 -5.17
C ALA A 19 2.56 14.98 -6.52
N LEU A 20 1.82 15.66 -7.39
CA LEU A 20 2.37 16.28 -8.61
C LEU A 20 3.18 17.55 -8.31
N ALA A 21 2.78 18.38 -7.34
CA ALA A 21 3.44 19.64 -7.01
C ALA A 21 4.88 19.45 -6.46
N HIS A 22 5.13 18.40 -5.69
CA HIS A 22 6.48 18.07 -5.20
C HIS A 22 7.40 17.54 -6.31
N SER A 23 6.86 17.18 -7.47
CA SER A 23 7.64 16.81 -8.66
C SER A 23 7.90 18.01 -9.59
N VAL A 24 7.20 19.13 -9.37
CA VAL A 24 7.25 20.33 -10.23
C VAL A 24 8.10 21.45 -9.60
N ALA A 25 8.27 21.47 -8.28
CA ALA A 25 8.99 22.52 -7.57
C ALA A 25 10.52 22.29 -7.47
N ALA A 26 11.22 22.09 -8.59
CA ALA A 26 12.68 22.27 -8.67
C ALA A 26 13.16 22.23 -10.14
N ALA A 27 12.79 23.22 -10.94
CA ALA A 27 13.48 23.49 -12.20
C ALA A 27 13.49 24.99 -12.46
N ASN A 28 14.31 25.72 -11.70
CA ASN A 28 14.78 27.03 -12.13
C ASN A 28 15.73 26.80 -13.31
N LEU A 29 15.18 26.72 -14.51
CA LEU A 29 15.94 26.79 -15.75
C LEU A 29 15.44 28.00 -16.56
N PRO A 30 16.36 28.71 -17.24
CA PRO A 30 16.10 29.99 -17.90
C PRO A 30 15.04 29.83 -19.02
N PRO A 31 14.39 30.93 -19.44
CA PRO A 31 13.35 30.89 -20.46
C PRO A 31 13.90 30.22 -21.73
N SER A 32 13.28 29.11 -22.11
CA SER A 32 13.74 28.25 -23.20
C SER A 32 13.34 28.86 -24.54
N ASP A 33 14.22 29.67 -25.12
CA ASP A 33 14.23 29.95 -26.55
C ASP A 33 14.54 28.62 -27.29
N SER A 34 13.47 27.89 -27.64
CA SER A 34 13.58 26.57 -28.28
C SER A 34 13.69 26.75 -29.80
N SER A 35 14.79 26.24 -30.36
CA SER A 35 15.03 26.21 -31.80
C SER A 35 13.90 25.49 -32.56
N PRO A 36 13.62 25.87 -33.83
CA PRO A 36 12.50 25.34 -34.60
C PRO A 36 12.45 23.80 -34.70
N SER A 37 13.62 23.15 -34.70
CA SER A 37 13.75 21.69 -34.76
C SER A 37 13.29 20.99 -33.49
N LEU A 38 13.57 21.57 -32.32
CA LEU A 38 13.17 21.03 -31.02
C LEU A 38 11.64 21.10 -30.86
N ARG A 39 11.04 22.22 -31.28
CA ARG A 39 9.57 22.40 -31.26
C ARG A 39 8.85 21.40 -32.17
N HIS A 40 9.40 21.10 -33.35
CA HIS A 40 8.83 20.09 -34.25
C HIS A 40 8.91 18.67 -33.65
N GLN A 41 10.01 18.33 -32.98
CA GLN A 41 10.16 17.04 -32.32
C GLN A 41 9.18 16.86 -31.15
N THR A 42 8.99 17.90 -30.33
CA THR A 42 8.00 17.89 -29.24
C THR A 42 6.58 17.73 -29.77
N ASN A 43 6.22 18.48 -30.82
CA ASN A 43 4.88 18.37 -31.41
C ASN A 43 4.59 16.97 -31.97
N ALA A 44 5.55 16.37 -32.69
CA ALA A 44 5.41 15.01 -33.21
C ALA A 44 5.26 13.96 -32.09
N MET A 45 5.98 14.15 -30.98
CA MET A 45 5.85 13.31 -29.79
C MET A 45 4.47 13.46 -29.14
N CYS A 46 3.98 14.68 -28.99
CA CYS A 46 2.71 14.95 -28.33
C CYS A 46 1.50 14.48 -29.14
N LEU A 47 1.59 14.50 -30.48
CA LEU A 47 0.60 13.85 -31.33
C LEU A 47 0.55 12.33 -31.14
N LYS A 48 1.71 11.68 -31.01
CA LYS A 48 1.77 10.24 -30.68
C LYS A 48 1.25 9.94 -29.28
N PHE A 49 1.53 10.82 -28.31
CA PHE A 49 0.99 10.66 -26.97
C PHE A 49 -0.53 10.85 -26.94
N ALA A 50 -1.07 11.82 -27.68
CA ALA A 50 -2.50 12.04 -27.82
C ALA A 50 -3.21 10.79 -28.40
N SER A 51 -2.62 10.14 -29.41
CA SER A 51 -3.21 8.90 -29.96
C SER A 51 -3.18 7.73 -28.98
N ILE A 52 -2.13 7.63 -28.14
CA ILE A 52 -2.09 6.66 -27.04
C ILE A 52 -3.18 6.98 -26.01
N CYS A 53 -3.38 8.25 -25.65
CA CYS A 53 -4.43 8.66 -24.73
C CYS A 53 -5.83 8.35 -25.28
N ASP A 54 -6.06 8.62 -26.57
CA ASP A 54 -7.30 8.29 -27.28
C ASP A 54 -7.57 6.78 -27.27
N PHE A 55 -6.55 5.98 -27.60
CA PHE A 55 -6.62 4.51 -27.54
C PHE A 55 -7.01 4.06 -26.13
N VAL A 56 -6.36 4.61 -25.10
CA VAL A 56 -6.61 4.20 -23.71
C VAL A 56 -8.01 4.59 -23.25
N ALA A 57 -8.47 5.80 -23.57
CA ALA A 57 -9.78 6.27 -23.20
C ALA A 57 -10.92 5.45 -23.85
N GLN A 58 -10.71 4.97 -25.07
CA GLN A 58 -11.70 4.19 -25.81
C GLN A 58 -11.70 2.70 -25.45
N ASN A 59 -10.52 2.12 -25.19
CA ASN A 59 -10.36 0.66 -25.15
C ASN A 59 -9.97 0.11 -23.77
N CYS A 60 -9.37 0.92 -22.89
CA CYS A 60 -8.92 0.45 -21.58
C CYS A 60 -10.01 0.67 -20.54
N ASN A 61 -11.03 -0.20 -20.49
CA ASN A 61 -11.98 -0.17 -19.38
C ASN A 61 -11.40 -0.93 -18.18
N THR A 62 -10.79 -0.20 -17.25
CA THR A 62 -10.45 -0.75 -15.94
C THR A 62 -11.72 -0.84 -15.09
N GLN A 63 -12.65 -1.73 -15.44
CA GLN A 63 -13.49 -2.37 -14.43
C GLN A 63 -12.61 -3.29 -13.56
N VAL A 64 -11.63 -2.69 -12.89
CA VAL A 64 -11.27 -3.10 -11.55
C VAL A 64 -12.54 -2.86 -10.75
N LYS A 65 -13.40 -3.89 -10.71
CA LYS A 65 -14.52 -3.95 -9.78
C LYS A 65 -13.94 -3.53 -8.43
N ALA A 66 -14.50 -2.47 -7.86
CA ALA A 66 -14.41 -2.13 -6.46
C ALA A 66 -14.97 -3.29 -5.62
N ARG A 67 -14.25 -4.42 -5.58
CA ARG A 67 -14.53 -5.60 -4.75
C ARG A 67 -13.19 -6.13 -4.25
N PRO A 68 -12.87 -5.97 -2.95
CA PRO A 68 -11.51 -6.09 -2.46
C PRO A 68 -11.03 -7.52 -2.16
N TRP A 69 -11.81 -8.58 -2.41
CA TRP A 69 -11.43 -9.92 -1.95
C TRP A 69 -11.90 -11.02 -2.91
N LEU A 70 -10.92 -11.80 -3.42
CA LEU A 70 -11.02 -13.09 -4.13
C LEU A 70 -11.54 -13.11 -5.59
N ALA A 71 -10.61 -13.34 -6.52
CA ALA A 71 -10.72 -14.46 -7.46
C ALA A 71 -9.32 -14.89 -7.95
N THR A 72 -8.99 -16.14 -7.63
CA THR A 72 -7.92 -16.96 -8.19
C THR A 72 -7.86 -16.90 -9.72
N LEU A 73 -6.63 -16.67 -10.24
CA LEU A 73 -6.12 -17.02 -11.58
C LEU A 73 -6.80 -16.37 -12.81
N PRO A 74 -6.07 -16.42 -13.93
CA PRO A 74 -5.30 -15.30 -14.45
C PRO A 74 -6.19 -14.18 -14.99
N ILE A 75 -5.72 -12.93 -14.94
CA ILE A 75 -6.25 -11.90 -15.84
C ILE A 75 -5.83 -12.35 -17.24
N ALA A 76 -6.69 -13.16 -17.86
CA ALA A 76 -6.63 -13.48 -19.27
C ALA A 76 -6.89 -12.16 -20.00
N ASP A 77 -5.77 -11.56 -20.42
CA ASP A 77 -5.56 -11.05 -21.76
C ASP A 77 -6.79 -10.39 -22.40
N ASP A 78 -6.92 -9.07 -22.20
CA ASP A 78 -7.50 -8.20 -23.24
C ASP A 78 -6.96 -6.76 -23.23
N SER A 79 -5.77 -6.51 -22.65
CA SER A 79 -5.07 -5.26 -22.93
C SER A 79 -3.57 -5.24 -22.64
N SER A 80 -2.80 -6.21 -23.16
CA SER A 80 -1.33 -6.07 -23.26
C SER A 80 -0.94 -4.67 -23.73
N LYS A 81 -1.65 -4.14 -24.73
CA LYS A 81 -1.50 -2.75 -25.23
C LYS A 81 -1.80 -1.65 -24.22
N CYS A 82 -2.76 -1.80 -23.31
CA CYS A 82 -3.00 -0.81 -22.26
C CYS A 82 -1.87 -0.85 -21.22
N ALA A 83 -1.45 -2.04 -20.79
CA ALA A 83 -0.32 -2.22 -19.89
C ALA A 83 1.00 -1.73 -20.51
N GLU A 84 1.22 -1.95 -21.80
CA GLU A 84 2.34 -1.42 -22.57
C GLU A 84 2.29 0.11 -22.64
N SER A 85 1.11 0.70 -22.87
CA SER A 85 0.92 2.16 -22.88
C SER A 85 1.24 2.77 -21.52
N PHE A 86 0.80 2.14 -20.43
CA PHE A 86 1.14 2.56 -19.07
C PHE A 86 2.61 2.36 -18.75
N SER A 87 3.23 1.27 -19.19
CA SER A 87 4.65 0.99 -19.00
C SER A 87 5.53 2.00 -19.75
N LEU A 88 5.15 2.35 -20.98
CA LEU A 88 5.81 3.39 -21.78
C LEU A 88 5.74 4.74 -21.05
N PHE A 89 4.56 5.09 -20.53
CA PHE A 89 4.39 6.31 -19.74
C PHE A 89 5.21 6.30 -18.46
N HIS A 90 5.29 5.16 -17.76
CA HIS A 90 6.11 5.01 -16.56
C HIS A 90 7.60 5.28 -16.85
N GLN A 91 8.12 4.73 -17.94
CA GLN A 91 9.53 4.89 -18.35
C GLN A 91 9.88 6.30 -18.82
N HIS A 92 8.89 7.01 -19.40
CA HIS A 92 9.12 8.31 -20.06
C HIS A 92 8.26 9.46 -19.48
N ASN A 93 7.83 9.35 -18.21
CA ASN A 93 6.90 10.30 -17.60
C ASN A 93 7.42 11.76 -17.66
N LYS A 94 8.72 11.98 -17.43
CA LYS A 94 9.35 13.30 -17.47
C LYS A 94 9.16 14.01 -18.80
N THR A 95 9.12 13.24 -19.89
CA THR A 95 8.99 13.76 -21.25
C THR A 95 7.52 13.86 -21.65
N LEU A 96 6.71 12.83 -21.38
CA LEU A 96 5.31 12.78 -21.83
C LEU A 96 4.38 13.73 -21.04
N VAL A 97 4.74 14.09 -19.80
CA VAL A 97 4.00 15.10 -19.04
C VAL A 97 4.10 16.49 -19.67
N ILE A 98 5.15 16.78 -20.45
CA ILE A 98 5.28 18.04 -21.19
C ILE A 98 4.12 18.18 -22.18
N CYS A 99 3.75 17.09 -22.87
CA CYS A 99 2.64 17.12 -23.83
C CYS A 99 1.30 17.50 -23.21
N MET A 100 1.06 17.14 -21.94
CA MET A 100 -0.15 17.56 -21.24
C MET A 100 -0.19 19.06 -20.95
N ARG A 101 0.98 19.73 -20.85
CA ARG A 101 1.05 21.19 -20.70
C ARG A 101 0.86 21.93 -22.02
N GLU A 102 1.25 21.28 -23.13
CA GLU A 102 1.11 21.82 -24.48
C GLU A 102 -0.31 21.61 -25.07
N PHE A 103 -1.08 20.66 -24.54
CA PHE A 103 -2.47 20.48 -24.98
C PHE A 103 -3.34 21.68 -24.60
N PRO A 104 -4.17 22.20 -25.52
CA PRO A 104 -5.08 23.28 -25.19
C PRO A 104 -6.00 22.89 -24.03
N PRO A 105 -6.26 23.80 -23.07
CA PRO A 105 -7.28 23.58 -22.05
C PRO A 105 -8.62 23.22 -22.72
N GLU A 106 -9.36 22.29 -22.12
CA GLU A 106 -10.67 21.83 -22.60
C GLU A 106 -10.67 21.10 -23.95
N SER A 107 -9.50 20.79 -24.52
CA SER A 107 -9.42 20.00 -25.75
C SER A 107 -9.79 18.53 -25.52
N LYS A 108 -10.09 17.82 -26.63
CA LYS A 108 -10.31 16.38 -26.62
C LYS A 108 -9.05 15.65 -26.12
N GLU A 109 -7.87 16.08 -26.58
CA GLU A 109 -6.57 15.52 -26.18
C GLU A 109 -6.32 15.69 -24.69
N MET A 110 -6.60 16.87 -24.13
CA MET A 110 -6.49 17.11 -22.68
C MET A 110 -7.44 16.21 -21.89
N THR A 111 -8.70 16.10 -22.33
CA THR A 111 -9.70 15.22 -21.71
C THR A 111 -9.24 13.77 -21.70
N GLN A 112 -8.68 13.29 -22.81
CA GLN A 112 -8.19 11.92 -22.95
C GLN A 112 -6.92 11.68 -22.15
N ALA A 113 -6.02 12.65 -22.07
CA ALA A 113 -4.83 12.58 -21.23
C ALA A 113 -5.20 12.47 -19.74
N LEU A 114 -6.25 13.16 -19.29
CA LEU A 114 -6.75 13.02 -17.92
C LEU A 114 -7.35 11.64 -17.65
N VAL A 115 -8.09 11.07 -18.61
CA VAL A 115 -8.59 9.68 -18.52
C VAL A 115 -7.42 8.69 -18.48
N PHE A 116 -6.41 8.88 -19.34
CA PHE A 116 -5.18 8.10 -19.33
C PHE A 116 -4.51 8.13 -17.95
N LEU A 117 -4.30 9.31 -17.36
CA LEU A 117 -3.68 9.45 -16.04
C LEU A 117 -4.46 8.73 -14.95
N LYS A 118 -5.80 8.81 -14.98
CA LYS A 118 -6.66 8.10 -14.03
C LYS A 118 -6.44 6.58 -14.10
N PHE A 119 -6.41 6.01 -15.31
CA PHE A 119 -6.20 4.58 -15.48
C PHE A 119 -4.76 4.15 -15.18
N TYR A 120 -3.77 4.97 -15.57
CA TYR A 120 -2.38 4.77 -15.23
C TYR A 120 -2.18 4.73 -13.70
N SER A 121 -2.81 5.65 -12.96
CA SER A 121 -2.72 5.66 -11.49
C SER A 121 -3.27 4.39 -10.86
N ALA A 122 -4.43 3.90 -11.34
CA ALA A 122 -5.02 2.66 -10.86
C ALA A 122 -4.14 1.44 -11.18
N TRP A 123 -3.61 1.38 -12.41
CA TRP A 123 -2.67 0.35 -12.83
C TRP A 123 -1.38 0.38 -12.00
N GLN A 124 -0.82 1.57 -11.73
CA GLN A 124 0.39 1.72 -10.94
C GLN A 124 0.17 1.25 -9.50
N GLN A 125 -0.94 1.66 -8.87
CA GLN A 125 -1.30 1.19 -7.53
C GLN A 125 -1.40 -0.34 -7.49
N GLN A 126 -2.13 -0.94 -8.44
CA GLN A 126 -2.27 -2.40 -8.51
C GLN A 126 -0.92 -3.11 -8.65
N ASN A 127 -0.02 -2.61 -9.50
CA ASN A 127 1.31 -3.21 -9.68
C ASN A 127 2.21 -3.02 -8.46
N THR A 128 2.18 -1.84 -7.82
CA THR A 128 2.88 -1.60 -6.56
C THR A 128 2.41 -2.60 -5.50
N CYS A 129 1.09 -2.79 -5.36
CA CYS A 129 0.53 -3.74 -4.39
C CYS A 129 0.87 -5.19 -4.75
N LYS A 130 0.83 -5.56 -6.03
CA LYS A 130 1.24 -6.90 -6.48
C LYS A 130 2.71 -7.19 -6.17
N LEU A 131 3.60 -6.24 -6.45
CA LEU A 131 5.03 -6.38 -6.14
C LEU A 131 5.29 -6.45 -4.63
N PHE A 132 4.60 -5.60 -3.87
CA PHE A 132 4.66 -5.58 -2.42
C PHE A 132 4.24 -6.93 -1.81
N HIS A 133 3.07 -7.44 -2.19
CA HIS A 133 2.55 -8.73 -1.71
C HIS A 133 3.40 -9.92 -2.18
N ALA A 134 3.97 -9.85 -3.38
CA ALA A 134 4.95 -10.84 -3.84
C ALA A 134 6.25 -10.82 -3.02
N THR A 135 6.70 -9.63 -2.61
CA THR A 135 7.87 -9.45 -1.74
C THR A 135 7.59 -10.00 -0.34
N GLU A 136 6.39 -9.79 0.22
CA GLU A 136 5.97 -10.45 1.47
C GLU A 136 6.01 -11.96 1.33
N ALA A 137 5.35 -12.51 0.31
CA ALA A 137 5.26 -13.95 0.14
C ALA A 137 6.64 -14.60 0.01
N ARG A 138 7.56 -13.93 -0.69
CA ARG A 138 8.94 -14.38 -0.84
C ARG A 138 9.71 -14.30 0.47
N ALA A 139 9.63 -13.19 1.20
CA ALA A 139 10.25 -13.06 2.51
C ALA A 139 9.62 -14.02 3.54
N ALA A 140 8.32 -14.28 3.44
CA ALA A 140 7.63 -15.29 4.25
C ALA A 140 8.17 -16.71 4.00
N ALA A 141 8.71 -17.01 2.83
CA ALA A 141 9.30 -18.31 2.51
C ALA A 141 10.80 -18.35 2.84
N GLU A 142 11.54 -17.31 2.48
CA GLU A 142 13.01 -17.27 2.56
C GLU A 142 13.51 -16.80 3.94
N CYS A 143 12.75 -15.93 4.60
CA CYS A 143 13.10 -15.32 5.88
C CYS A 143 12.32 -15.90 7.07
N SER A 144 11.44 -16.88 6.84
CA SER A 144 10.81 -17.64 7.93
C SER A 144 11.48 -19.00 8.20
N PHE A 145 12.40 -19.43 7.32
CA PHE A 145 13.15 -20.67 7.51
C PHE A 145 14.09 -20.50 8.71
N ASN A 146 13.55 -20.89 9.87
CA ASN A 146 14.07 -20.88 11.24
C ASN A 146 13.29 -19.98 12.22
N ALA A 147 11.99 -20.23 12.40
CA ALA A 147 11.29 -19.92 13.66
C ALA A 147 11.95 -20.59 14.91
N LEU A 148 12.97 -21.44 14.70
CA LEU A 148 13.74 -22.17 15.71
C LEU A 148 15.18 -21.66 15.92
N ARG A 149 15.64 -20.64 15.18
CA ARG A 149 16.94 -19.99 15.47
C ARG A 149 16.74 -18.50 15.75
N PRO A 150 17.39 -17.95 16.80
CA PRO A 150 17.46 -16.51 16.95
C PRO A 150 18.10 -15.88 15.70
N TRP A 151 17.36 -15.02 15.01
CA TRP A 151 17.92 -14.17 13.95
C TRP A 151 18.89 -13.18 14.58
N THR A 152 20.18 -13.49 14.57
CA THR A 152 21.23 -12.52 14.90
C THR A 152 21.53 -11.71 13.64
N GLN A 153 21.97 -10.46 13.79
CA GLN A 153 22.37 -9.60 12.66
C GLN A 153 23.41 -10.28 11.75
N THR A 154 24.19 -11.22 12.28
CA THR A 154 25.22 -12.02 11.59
C THR A 154 24.69 -13.23 10.82
N THR A 155 23.47 -13.70 11.09
CA THR A 155 22.89 -14.92 10.46
C THR A 155 21.77 -14.62 9.48
N LEU A 156 21.40 -13.34 9.34
CA LEU A 156 20.36 -12.88 8.43
C LEU A 156 20.89 -12.71 6.99
N SER A 157 20.15 -13.21 6.00
CA SER A 157 20.40 -12.88 4.59
C SER A 157 20.20 -11.38 4.36
N MET A 158 21.09 -10.74 3.58
CA MET A 158 20.95 -9.32 3.21
C MET A 158 19.56 -9.01 2.63
N TYR A 159 18.98 -9.94 1.87
CA TYR A 159 17.62 -9.82 1.34
C TYR A 159 16.56 -9.60 2.44
N CYS A 160 16.63 -10.38 3.52
CA CYS A 160 15.67 -10.27 4.63
C CYS A 160 15.88 -8.97 5.41
N HIS A 161 17.13 -8.53 5.58
CA HIS A 161 17.44 -7.24 6.20
C HIS A 161 16.82 -6.09 5.41
N ASP A 162 17.00 -6.09 4.09
CA ASP A 162 16.50 -5.05 3.21
C ASP A 162 14.97 -5.02 3.19
N VAL A 163 14.33 -6.19 3.07
CA VAL A 163 12.87 -6.29 3.05
C VAL A 163 12.27 -5.80 4.38
N PHE A 164 12.75 -6.30 5.52
CA PHE A 164 12.20 -5.88 6.81
C PHE A 164 12.46 -4.40 7.10
N THR A 165 13.62 -3.86 6.70
CA THR A 165 13.94 -2.44 6.85
C THR A 165 13.04 -1.57 5.97
N MET A 166 12.85 -1.96 4.71
CA MET A 166 11.92 -1.30 3.80
C MET A 166 10.50 -1.33 4.36
N TYR A 167 10.06 -2.46 4.92
CA TYR A 167 8.80 -2.57 5.64
C TYR A 167 8.70 -1.58 6.79
N LYS A 168 9.68 -1.55 7.70
CA LYS A 168 9.71 -0.60 8.82
C LYS A 168 9.47 0.84 8.38
N ASN A 169 10.06 1.25 7.26
CA ASN A 169 10.06 2.64 6.82
C ASN A 169 8.83 3.03 5.97
N SER A 170 8.22 2.08 5.26
CA SER A 170 7.19 2.37 4.25
C SER A 170 5.82 1.74 4.53
N ARG A 171 5.73 0.86 5.53
CA ARG A 171 4.54 0.08 5.91
C ARG A 171 3.27 0.91 5.99
N HIS A 172 3.20 1.95 6.83
CA HIS A 172 1.93 2.66 7.05
C HIS A 172 1.35 3.24 5.75
N LYS A 173 2.22 3.62 4.80
CA LYS A 173 1.79 4.12 3.49
C LYS A 173 1.33 2.96 2.59
N LEU A 174 2.05 1.85 2.60
CA LEU A 174 1.74 0.69 1.74
C LEU A 174 0.51 -0.09 2.23
N ASP A 175 0.32 -0.25 3.54
CA ASP A 175 -0.89 -0.87 4.12
C ASP A 175 -2.16 -0.08 3.77
N VAL A 176 -2.08 1.26 3.82
CA VAL A 176 -3.19 2.14 3.42
C VAL A 176 -3.49 2.03 1.92
N LEU A 177 -2.47 1.82 1.10
CA LEU A 177 -2.60 1.76 -0.36
C LEU A 177 -3.01 0.38 -0.88
N CYS A 178 -2.59 -0.70 -0.21
CA CYS A 178 -2.63 -2.05 -0.75
C CYS A 178 -3.46 -3.04 0.06
N GLU A 179 -3.96 -2.60 1.21
CA GLU A 179 -4.54 -3.45 2.26
C GLU A 179 -3.55 -4.55 2.70
N ARG A 180 -3.78 -5.16 3.87
CA ARG A 180 -2.88 -6.22 4.36
C ARG A 180 -3.20 -7.55 3.68
N THR A 181 -2.17 -8.31 3.30
CA THR A 181 -2.35 -9.70 2.86
C THR A 181 -2.88 -10.58 3.99
N SER A 182 -3.67 -11.59 3.62
CA SER A 182 -4.32 -12.49 4.57
C SER A 182 -3.44 -13.63 5.10
N ASN A 183 -2.28 -13.87 4.50
CA ASN A 183 -1.49 -15.11 4.64
C ASN A 183 -0.01 -14.87 4.90
N SER A 184 0.37 -14.08 5.91
CA SER A 184 1.79 -13.81 6.17
C SER A 184 2.19 -13.91 7.65
N ASP A 185 1.51 -14.74 8.44
CA ASP A 185 1.88 -14.96 9.86
C ASP A 185 3.38 -15.33 10.00
N THR A 186 3.93 -16.13 9.07
CA THR A 186 5.38 -16.48 9.04
C THR A 186 6.30 -15.33 8.65
N PHE A 187 5.85 -14.40 7.80
CA PHE A 187 6.57 -13.16 7.52
C PHE A 187 6.62 -12.27 8.75
N TRP A 188 5.48 -12.15 9.45
CA TRP A 188 5.37 -11.33 10.65
C TRP A 188 6.23 -11.86 11.78
N GLU A 189 6.30 -13.17 11.98
CA GLU A 189 7.22 -13.79 12.95
C GLU A 189 8.67 -13.38 12.66
N GLY A 190 9.14 -13.55 11.43
CA GLY A 190 10.50 -13.13 11.04
C GLY A 190 10.75 -11.61 11.18
N TYR A 191 9.76 -10.78 10.80
CA TYR A 191 9.85 -9.33 10.93
C TYR A 191 9.97 -8.89 12.38
N VAL A 192 9.12 -9.43 13.26
CA VAL A 192 9.05 -9.07 14.68
C VAL A 192 10.33 -9.44 15.39
N ASP A 193 10.83 -10.66 15.16
CA ASP A 193 12.04 -11.14 15.80
C ASP A 193 13.24 -10.26 15.45
N PHE A 194 13.27 -9.71 14.24
CA PHE A 194 14.40 -8.95 13.74
C PHE A 194 14.32 -7.43 13.99
N ILE A 195 13.20 -6.78 13.64
CA ILE A 195 13.05 -5.31 13.69
C ILE A 195 12.03 -4.83 14.73
N GLY A 196 11.18 -5.71 15.24
CA GLY A 196 10.17 -5.37 16.25
C GLY A 196 10.79 -4.71 17.48
N SER A 197 10.13 -3.66 17.99
CA SER A 197 10.48 -3.07 19.29
C SER A 197 10.31 -4.11 20.40
N LYS A 198 10.93 -3.90 21.57
CA LYS A 198 10.76 -4.79 22.73
C LYS A 198 9.27 -4.97 23.09
N THR A 199 8.50 -3.88 23.02
CA THR A 199 7.05 -3.89 23.25
C THR A 199 6.34 -4.77 22.25
N CYS A 200 6.65 -4.64 20.96
CA CYS A 200 6.01 -5.46 19.94
C CYS A 200 6.36 -6.93 20.09
N LYS A 201 7.63 -7.28 20.31
CA LYS A 201 8.04 -8.67 20.58
C LYS A 201 7.22 -9.30 21.70
N HIS A 202 7.11 -8.59 22.82
CA HIS A 202 6.31 -9.06 23.95
C HIS A 202 4.81 -9.17 23.64
N TYR A 203 4.25 -8.24 22.86
CA TYR A 203 2.87 -8.34 22.40
C TYR A 203 2.64 -9.62 21.59
N TYR A 204 3.53 -9.99 20.67
CA TYR A 204 3.37 -11.25 19.91
C TYR A 204 3.57 -12.50 20.77
N ASP A 205 4.47 -12.47 21.76
CA ASP A 205 4.57 -13.52 22.77
C ASP A 205 3.23 -13.71 23.50
N ILE A 206 2.61 -12.61 23.93
CA ILE A 206 1.28 -12.62 24.57
C ILE A 206 0.23 -13.19 23.62
N ILE A 207 0.18 -12.78 22.35
CA ILE A 207 -0.81 -13.29 21.41
C ILE A 207 -0.66 -14.81 21.21
N ARG A 208 0.59 -15.30 21.11
CA ARG A 208 0.88 -16.74 21.01
C ARG A 208 0.40 -17.49 22.25
N GLU A 209 0.80 -17.02 23.42
CA GLU A 209 0.46 -17.68 24.68
C GLU A 209 -1.06 -17.60 24.95
N ALA A 210 -1.70 -16.46 24.68
CA ALA A 210 -3.14 -16.30 24.81
C ALA A 210 -3.93 -17.27 23.93
N ARG A 211 -3.41 -17.62 22.75
CA ARG A 211 -4.00 -18.64 21.88
C ARG A 211 -3.86 -20.03 22.50
N GLU A 212 -2.70 -20.38 23.03
CA GLU A 212 -2.45 -21.66 23.70
C GLU A 212 -3.32 -21.83 24.96
N GLN A 213 -3.48 -20.75 25.73
CA GLN A 213 -4.32 -20.69 26.93
C GLN A 213 -5.82 -20.58 26.61
N GLY A 214 -6.20 -20.41 25.34
CA GLY A 214 -7.59 -20.26 24.93
C GLY A 214 -8.26 -19.02 25.52
N CYS A 215 -7.53 -17.91 25.67
CA CYS A 215 -8.01 -16.67 26.31
C CYS A 215 -9.18 -15.98 25.60
N GLY A 216 -9.55 -16.42 24.39
CA GLY A 216 -10.77 -15.98 23.73
C GLY A 216 -12.05 -16.65 24.26
N ASN A 217 -11.94 -17.75 25.02
CA ASN A 217 -13.10 -18.40 25.61
C ASN A 217 -13.58 -17.63 26.85
N THR A 218 -14.89 -17.42 27.00
CA THR A 218 -15.46 -16.62 28.10
C THR A 218 -14.99 -17.05 29.48
N ASN A 219 -14.94 -18.35 29.78
CA ASN A 219 -14.47 -18.85 31.08
C ASN A 219 -13.00 -18.47 31.33
N MET A 220 -12.13 -18.72 30.35
CA MET A 220 -10.70 -18.39 30.47
C MET A 220 -10.45 -16.89 30.51
N ALA A 221 -11.20 -16.11 29.72
CA ALA A 221 -11.10 -14.66 29.70
C ALA A 221 -11.49 -14.02 31.05
N LEU A 222 -12.56 -14.53 31.68
CA LEU A 222 -13.12 -13.94 32.89
C LEU A 222 -12.52 -14.48 34.19
N HIS A 223 -12.03 -15.72 34.19
CA HIS A 223 -11.56 -16.38 35.42
C HIS A 223 -10.10 -16.89 35.33
N GLY A 224 -9.50 -16.88 34.14
CA GLY A 224 -8.10 -17.28 33.96
C GLY A 224 -7.14 -16.17 34.35
N THR A 225 -6.47 -16.30 35.51
CA THR A 225 -5.48 -15.33 36.02
C THR A 225 -4.42 -14.98 34.98
N ARG A 226 -3.96 -15.97 34.20
CA ARG A 226 -2.94 -15.76 33.17
C ARG A 226 -3.45 -14.89 32.01
N CYS A 227 -4.67 -15.13 31.54
CA CYS A 227 -5.30 -14.30 30.51
C CYS A 227 -5.52 -12.86 31.00
N GLN A 228 -5.95 -12.69 32.25
CA GLN A 228 -6.14 -11.35 32.84
C GLN A 228 -4.82 -10.56 32.94
N GLN A 229 -3.71 -11.20 33.35
CA GLN A 229 -2.39 -10.57 33.37
C GLN A 229 -1.97 -10.07 31.98
N MET A 230 -2.25 -10.85 30.93
CA MET A 230 -1.97 -10.46 29.56
C MET A 230 -2.84 -9.28 29.11
N PHE A 231 -4.13 -9.30 29.46
CA PHE A 231 -5.07 -8.21 29.16
C PHE A 231 -4.67 -6.91 29.85
N GLU A 232 -4.26 -6.99 31.11
CA GLU A 232 -3.78 -5.85 31.89
C GLU A 232 -2.49 -5.27 31.28
N TRP A 233 -1.53 -6.13 30.92
CA TRP A 233 -0.32 -5.68 30.23
C TRP A 233 -0.66 -4.95 28.93
N TYR A 234 -1.54 -5.54 28.10
CA TYR A 234 -1.96 -4.92 26.84
C TYR A 234 -2.68 -3.58 27.09
N SER A 235 -3.54 -3.47 28.11
CA SER A 235 -4.20 -2.22 28.47
C SER A 235 -3.19 -1.11 28.81
N ASN A 236 -2.10 -1.45 29.50
CA ASN A 236 -1.07 -0.49 29.90
C ASN A 236 -0.15 -0.07 28.74
N HIS A 237 -0.07 -0.86 27.66
CA HIS A 237 0.80 -0.60 26.52
C HIS A 237 0.02 -0.35 25.22
N LYS A 238 -1.30 -0.16 25.34
CA LYS A 238 -2.24 -0.16 24.22
C LYS A 238 -1.85 0.83 23.12
N ASP A 239 -1.52 2.06 23.48
CA ASP A 239 -1.21 3.11 22.51
C ASP A 239 0.01 2.76 21.66
N VAL A 240 1.06 2.21 22.27
CA VAL A 240 2.26 1.76 21.56
C VAL A 240 1.94 0.52 20.72
N VAL A 241 1.17 -0.42 21.25
CA VAL A 241 0.80 -1.64 20.52
C VAL A 241 -0.04 -1.33 19.27
N GLU A 242 -1.05 -0.47 19.41
CA GLU A 242 -1.94 -0.12 18.29
C GLU A 242 -1.28 0.84 17.29
N THR A 243 -0.27 1.61 17.71
CA THR A 243 0.48 2.50 16.81
C THR A 243 1.62 1.76 16.09
N ASP A 244 2.43 1.01 16.83
CA ASP A 244 3.71 0.50 16.34
C ASP A 244 3.65 -0.99 15.96
N CYS A 245 2.85 -1.79 16.67
CA CYS A 245 2.82 -3.24 16.45
C CYS A 245 1.81 -3.63 15.35
N PHE A 246 1.99 -4.80 14.75
CA PHE A 246 1.02 -5.33 13.78
C PHE A 246 0.02 -6.23 14.45
N GLU A 247 -1.26 -5.96 14.21
CA GLU A 247 -2.30 -6.91 14.53
C GLU A 247 -2.15 -8.16 13.66
N VAL A 248 -1.92 -9.34 14.22
CA VAL A 248 -1.92 -10.61 13.48
C VAL A 248 -3.31 -11.21 13.49
N ARG A 249 -3.70 -11.98 12.47
CA ARG A 249 -5.04 -12.60 12.46
C ARG A 249 -5.29 -13.45 13.71
N ALA A 250 -4.23 -14.04 14.25
CA ALA A 250 -4.23 -14.81 15.49
C ALA A 250 -4.59 -13.99 16.76
N SER A 251 -4.61 -12.65 16.71
CA SER A 251 -5.00 -11.82 17.86
C SER A 251 -6.51 -11.71 18.05
N LYS A 252 -7.33 -12.11 17.07
CA LYS A 252 -8.81 -12.00 17.18
C LYS A 252 -9.38 -12.66 18.44
N PRO A 253 -9.02 -13.92 18.79
CA PRO A 253 -9.46 -14.52 20.04
C PRO A 253 -8.98 -13.75 21.27
N PHE A 254 -7.75 -13.25 21.26
CA PHE A 254 -7.21 -12.42 22.34
C PHE A 254 -8.06 -11.16 22.56
N TYR A 255 -8.37 -10.41 21.49
CA TYR A 255 -9.19 -9.21 21.58
C TYR A 255 -10.62 -9.51 22.02
N HIS A 256 -11.21 -10.62 21.55
CA HIS A 256 -12.51 -11.05 22.04
C HIS A 256 -12.51 -11.26 23.56
N GLY A 257 -11.52 -11.99 24.08
CA GLY A 257 -11.34 -12.18 25.52
C GLY A 257 -11.08 -10.88 26.29
N PHE A 258 -10.21 -10.02 25.75
CA PHE A 258 -9.88 -8.71 26.33
C PHE A 258 -11.14 -7.85 26.51
N TYR A 259 -11.99 -7.75 25.49
CA TYR A 259 -13.21 -6.94 25.57
C TYR A 259 -14.27 -7.56 26.51
N LEU A 260 -14.32 -8.90 26.65
CA LEU A 260 -15.16 -9.55 27.65
C LEU A 260 -14.70 -9.22 29.07
N TRP A 261 -13.40 -9.34 29.33
CA TRP A 261 -12.80 -9.02 30.63
C TRP A 261 -12.95 -7.54 30.98
N LYS A 262 -12.63 -6.64 30.04
CA LYS A 262 -12.72 -5.19 30.24
C LYS A 262 -14.14 -4.74 30.58
N LYS A 263 -15.17 -5.40 30.05
CA LYS A 263 -16.57 -5.11 30.37
C LYS A 263 -16.93 -5.41 31.83
N GLN A 264 -16.21 -6.30 32.52
CA GLN A 264 -16.44 -6.58 33.95
C GLN A 264 -15.74 -5.57 34.88
N GLN A 265 -14.83 -4.76 34.34
CA GLN A 265 -14.08 -3.74 35.10
C GLN A 265 -14.83 -2.39 35.17
N HIS A 266 -15.99 -2.29 34.50
CA HIS A 266 -16.88 -1.14 34.46
C HIS A 266 -18.27 -1.54 34.94
#